data_AF-A0A2V5UHA4-F1
#
_entry.id   AF-A0A2V5UHA4-F1
#
_cell.length_a   1.000
_cell.length_b   1.000
_cell.length_c   1.000
_cell.angle_alpha   90.00
_cell.angle_beta   90.00
_cell.angle_gamma   90.00
#
_symmetry.space_group_name_H-M   'P 1'
#
loop_
_entity.id
_entity.type
_entity.pdbx_description
1 polymer ?
#
loop_
_entity_poly.entity_id
_entity_poly.type
_entity_poly.pdbx_seq_one_letter_code
_entity_poly.pdbx_strand_id
1 'polypeptide(L)'
;MSKRTTEKSSEPLTAKEVVKALSYHGAFLKKHVLATIRSHPALKIINEEHASDFGGKTRASDILAFDDNNKIVYVIECKKVSPEKSWIFLKGVDQYYRVSRRFQSIGPSSRFVQSIPPDTPVCSEGYEYRRTPTKAGDLPAKKADQSPIFEAGGQLANAFLGFVHDRVEQLKQSQLDRTFIEYYVPLLVTNARLFFINADQVQLNLDTGEVTSAPGLLEKPHVMLKQPAASPKNFPDFRTSIVSEERNQKFHESLYIINAKSLGAFFAEEHRKFLATA
;
A
#
# COMPACT_ATOMS: atom_id res chain seq x y z
N MET A 1 -60.03 16.94 15.29
CA MET A 1 -59.70 15.58 14.83
C MET A 1 -58.20 15.52 14.55
N SER A 2 -57.42 14.91 15.45
CA SER A 2 -55.97 14.76 15.31
C SER A 2 -55.67 13.45 14.58
N LYS A 3 -55.03 13.52 13.41
CA LYS A 3 -54.54 12.33 12.69
C LYS A 3 -53.27 11.85 13.39
N ARG A 4 -53.39 10.78 14.18
CA ARG A 4 -52.24 9.98 14.62
C ARG A 4 -51.58 9.36 13.39
N THR A 5 -50.41 9.87 13.03
CA THR A 5 -49.45 9.16 12.18
C THR A 5 -48.94 7.97 12.99
N THR A 6 -49.42 6.77 12.68
CA THR A 6 -48.78 5.53 13.10
C THR A 6 -47.40 5.47 12.48
N GLU A 7 -46.36 5.65 13.29
CA GLU A 7 -45.00 5.27 12.95
C GLU A 7 -45.02 3.78 12.57
N LYS A 8 -44.79 3.48 11.29
CA LYS A 8 -44.51 2.11 10.86
C LYS A 8 -43.21 1.70 11.53
N SER A 9 -43.31 0.86 12.55
CA SER A 9 -42.19 0.07 13.08
C SER A 9 -41.48 -0.59 11.90
N SER A 10 -40.26 -0.15 11.58
CA SER A 10 -39.42 -0.84 10.59
C SER A 10 -39.14 -2.25 11.09
N GLU A 11 -39.31 -3.25 10.22
CA GLU A 11 -38.97 -4.63 10.54
C GLU A 11 -37.52 -4.73 11.06
N PRO A 12 -37.25 -5.57 12.07
CA PRO A 12 -35.91 -5.72 12.61
C PRO A 12 -34.97 -6.27 11.52
N LEU A 13 -33.84 -5.59 11.30
CA LEU A 13 -32.80 -6.03 10.36
C LEU A 13 -32.35 -7.46 10.69
N THR A 14 -32.31 -8.33 9.69
CA THR A 14 -31.81 -9.69 9.89
C THR A 14 -30.29 -9.67 10.08
N ALA A 15 -29.74 -10.62 10.84
CA ALA A 15 -28.29 -10.75 11.02
C ALA A 15 -27.53 -10.85 9.68
N LYS A 16 -28.14 -11.47 8.66
CA LYS A 16 -27.57 -11.60 7.32
C LYS A 16 -27.48 -10.25 6.59
N GLU A 17 -28.50 -9.40 6.71
CA GLU A 17 -28.49 -8.05 6.14
C GLU A 17 -27.47 -7.15 6.83
N VAL A 18 -27.38 -7.23 8.17
CA VAL A 18 -26.38 -6.52 8.95
C VAL A 18 -24.97 -6.95 8.53
N VAL A 19 -24.69 -8.26 8.47
CA VAL A 19 -23.39 -8.76 8.02
C VAL A 19 -23.08 -8.31 6.59
N LYS A 20 -24.06 -8.31 5.67
CA LYS A 20 -23.85 -7.85 4.30
C LYS A 20 -23.56 -6.34 4.23
N ALA A 21 -24.31 -5.52 4.96
CA ALA A 21 -24.11 -4.07 5.03
C ALA A 21 -22.74 -3.73 5.64
N LEU A 22 -22.39 -4.36 6.75
CA LEU A 22 -21.10 -4.23 7.42
C LEU A 22 -19.95 -4.76 6.55
N SER A 23 -20.20 -5.81 5.78
CA SER A 23 -19.27 -6.37 4.79
C SER A 23 -19.21 -5.56 3.49
N TYR A 24 -19.94 -4.47 3.34
CA TYR A 24 -19.71 -3.55 2.23
C TYR A 24 -18.46 -2.69 2.49
N HIS A 25 -18.21 -2.33 3.75
CA HIS A 25 -17.12 -1.45 4.13
C HIS A 25 -15.83 -2.19 4.50
N GLY A 26 -14.71 -1.48 4.44
CA GLY A 26 -13.37 -1.95 4.80
C GLY A 26 -13.09 -2.02 6.32
N ALA A 27 -14.02 -1.57 7.17
CA ALA A 27 -13.78 -1.38 8.60
C ALA A 27 -13.28 -2.65 9.34
N PHE A 28 -13.80 -3.83 8.99
CA PHE A 28 -13.36 -5.09 9.62
C PHE A 28 -11.94 -5.49 9.23
N LEU A 29 -11.51 -5.16 8.01
CA LEU A 29 -10.13 -5.38 7.58
C LEU A 29 -9.19 -4.50 8.42
N LYS A 30 -9.49 -3.21 8.55
CA LYS A 30 -8.74 -2.28 9.42
C LYS A 30 -8.67 -2.77 10.86
N LYS A 31 -9.79 -3.21 11.44
CA LYS A 31 -9.83 -3.79 12.81
C LYS A 31 -8.94 -5.04 12.94
N HIS A 32 -8.93 -5.91 11.93
CA HIS A 32 -8.04 -7.07 11.92
C HIS A 32 -6.57 -6.65 11.88
N VAL A 33 -6.20 -5.69 11.03
CA VAL A 33 -4.84 -5.14 10.96
C VAL A 33 -4.40 -4.53 12.30
N LEU A 34 -5.25 -3.72 12.93
CA LEU A 34 -4.99 -3.15 14.25
C LEU A 34 -4.78 -4.23 15.31
N ALA A 35 -5.61 -5.28 15.32
CA ALA A 35 -5.46 -6.40 16.25
C ALA A 35 -4.13 -7.13 16.04
N THR A 36 -3.74 -7.39 14.79
CA THR A 36 -2.45 -8.00 14.44
C THR A 36 -1.28 -7.14 14.96
N ILE A 37 -1.31 -5.83 14.73
CA ILE A 37 -0.27 -4.91 15.23
C ILE A 37 -0.22 -4.89 16.75
N ARG A 38 -1.37 -4.79 17.43
CA ARG A 38 -1.47 -4.79 18.92
C ARG A 38 -0.94 -6.08 19.54
N SER A 39 -1.11 -7.21 18.86
CA SER A 39 -0.62 -8.51 19.34
C SER A 39 0.88 -8.69 19.14
N HIS A 40 1.52 -7.85 18.32
CA HIS A 40 2.94 -7.99 18.00
C HIS A 40 3.81 -7.22 19.02
N PRO A 41 4.71 -7.88 19.76
CA PRO A 41 5.38 -7.28 20.93
C PRO A 41 6.29 -6.09 20.62
N ALA A 42 6.82 -6.01 19.39
CA ALA A 42 7.72 -4.94 18.98
C ALA A 42 7.03 -3.73 18.33
N LEU A 43 5.72 -3.79 18.08
CA LEU A 43 5.00 -2.74 17.35
C LEU A 43 4.08 -1.95 18.27
N LYS A 44 3.97 -0.65 18.01
CA LYS A 44 3.07 0.28 18.70
C LYS A 44 2.23 1.00 17.65
N ILE A 45 0.94 1.16 17.90
CA ILE A 45 0.09 2.04 17.07
C ILE A 45 0.34 3.48 17.52
N ILE A 46 0.72 4.33 16.59
CA ILE A 46 0.89 5.77 16.83
C ILE A 46 -0.47 6.48 16.66
N ASN A 47 -1.17 6.18 15.57
CA ASN A 47 -2.42 6.84 15.23
C ASN A 47 -3.34 5.92 14.39
N GLU A 48 -4.64 6.08 14.57
CA GLU A 48 -5.68 5.52 13.72
C GLU A 48 -6.27 6.70 12.92
N GLU A 49 -6.06 6.74 11.61
CA GLU A 49 -6.38 7.87 10.72
C GLU A 49 -5.46 9.09 10.91
N HIS A 50 -4.33 9.07 10.20
CA HIS A 50 -3.43 10.22 10.16
C HIS A 50 -3.56 10.97 8.85
N ALA A 51 -4.09 12.19 8.91
CA ALA A 51 -4.20 13.11 7.80
C ALA A 51 -2.93 13.93 7.62
N SER A 52 -2.41 13.95 6.39
CA SER A 52 -1.25 14.75 5.98
C SER A 52 -1.52 15.42 4.63
N ASP A 53 -0.94 16.58 4.39
CA ASP A 53 -1.04 17.27 3.10
C ASP A 53 0.23 17.08 2.26
N PHE A 54 0.04 16.75 0.98
CA PHE A 54 1.14 16.78 0.02
C PHE A 54 0.68 17.44 -1.28
N GLY A 55 1.11 18.68 -1.53
CA GLY A 55 0.72 19.42 -2.73
C GLY A 55 -0.69 19.97 -2.73
N GLY A 56 -1.23 20.37 -1.58
CA GLY A 56 -2.60 20.89 -1.45
C GLY A 56 -3.68 19.81 -1.55
N LYS A 57 -3.29 18.55 -1.35
CA LYS A 57 -4.20 17.41 -1.28
C LYS A 57 -3.99 16.69 0.04
N THR A 58 -4.92 16.92 0.96
CA THR A 58 -4.98 16.16 2.20
C THR A 58 -5.39 14.73 1.92
N ARG A 59 -4.61 13.77 2.43
CA ARG A 59 -4.91 12.34 2.41
C ARG A 59 -4.67 11.77 3.79
N ALA A 60 -5.54 10.84 4.19
CA ALA A 60 -5.38 10.12 5.44
C ALA A 60 -4.84 8.72 5.15
N SER A 61 -3.88 8.29 5.95
CA SER A 61 -3.53 6.87 6.06
C SER A 61 -4.39 6.23 7.14
N ASP A 62 -4.83 5.00 6.94
CA ASP A 62 -5.66 4.28 7.91
C ASP A 62 -4.98 4.08 9.27
N ILE A 63 -3.69 3.74 9.28
CA ILE A 63 -2.94 3.40 10.49
C ILE A 63 -1.49 3.87 10.36
N LEU A 64 -0.96 4.49 11.42
CA LEU A 64 0.47 4.66 11.64
C LEU A 64 0.94 3.71 12.74
N ALA A 65 1.98 2.94 12.46
CA ALA A 65 2.59 2.05 13.45
C ALA A 65 4.10 2.25 13.53
N PHE A 66 4.67 2.01 14.71
CA PHE A 66 6.09 2.18 14.98
C PHE A 66 6.71 0.91 15.55
N ASP A 67 7.86 0.53 15.00
CA ASP A 67 8.79 -0.43 15.55
C ASP A 67 9.90 0.29 16.30
N ASP A 68 9.85 0.24 17.62
CA ASP A 68 10.79 0.95 18.47
C ASP A 68 12.20 0.36 18.43
N ASN A 69 12.31 -0.95 18.17
CA ASN A 69 13.59 -1.66 18.17
C ASN A 69 14.39 -1.37 16.90
N ASN A 70 13.72 -1.27 15.77
CA ASN A 70 14.36 -1.02 14.47
C ASN A 70 14.14 0.40 13.94
N LYS A 71 13.43 1.25 14.69
CA LYS A 71 13.09 2.63 14.33
C LYS A 71 12.35 2.74 12.99
N ILE A 72 11.41 1.82 12.75
CA ILE A 72 10.61 1.79 11.51
C ILE A 72 9.22 2.36 11.77
N VAL A 73 8.82 3.35 10.99
CA VAL A 73 7.45 3.84 10.90
C VAL A 73 6.77 3.22 9.67
N TYR A 74 5.69 2.49 9.92
CA TYR A 74 4.82 1.95 8.89
C TYR A 74 3.65 2.91 8.66
N VAL A 75 3.49 3.35 7.40
CA VAL A 75 2.30 4.09 6.96
C VAL A 75 1.40 3.12 6.23
N ILE A 76 0.22 2.83 6.79
CA ILE A 76 -0.60 1.69 6.39
C ILE A 76 -1.93 2.17 5.83
N GLU A 77 -2.29 1.66 4.66
CA GLU A 77 -3.62 1.81 4.05
C GLU A 77 -4.29 0.43 3.91
N CYS A 78 -5.57 0.31 4.29
CA CYS A 78 -6.31 -0.94 4.25
C CYS A 78 -7.28 -0.99 3.06
N LYS A 79 -6.98 -1.80 2.05
CA LYS A 79 -7.87 -1.97 0.89
C LYS A 79 -8.65 -3.27 0.92
N LYS A 80 -9.96 -3.16 1.16
CA LYS A 80 -10.86 -4.30 1.00
C LYS A 80 -11.17 -4.58 -0.47
N VAL A 81 -11.11 -5.87 -0.81
CA VAL A 81 -11.39 -6.43 -2.12
C VAL A 81 -12.46 -7.50 -1.97
N SER A 82 -13.38 -7.56 -2.94
CA SER A 82 -14.46 -8.57 -2.94
C SER A 82 -13.87 -9.98 -3.03
N PRO A 83 -14.46 -11.00 -2.37
CA PRO A 83 -14.00 -12.39 -2.44
C PRO A 83 -13.92 -12.97 -3.87
N GLU A 84 -14.70 -12.43 -4.80
CA GLU A 84 -14.71 -12.83 -6.21
C GLU A 84 -13.55 -12.25 -7.03
N LYS A 85 -12.75 -11.37 -6.42
CA LYS A 85 -11.65 -10.67 -7.08
C LYS A 85 -10.30 -11.13 -6.54
N SER A 86 -9.27 -10.96 -7.35
CA SER A 86 -7.88 -11.22 -6.98
C SER A 86 -6.97 -10.23 -7.64
N TRP A 87 -5.79 -10.01 -7.08
CA TRP A 87 -4.81 -9.11 -7.65
C TRP A 87 -3.69 -9.92 -8.26
N ILE A 88 -3.35 -9.61 -9.51
CA ILE A 88 -2.32 -10.27 -10.30
C ILE A 88 -1.23 -9.24 -10.57
N PHE A 89 0.01 -9.58 -10.25
CA PHE A 89 1.17 -8.71 -10.41
C PHE A 89 2.14 -9.28 -11.43
N LEU A 90 2.71 -8.40 -12.24
CA LEU A 90 3.70 -8.77 -13.24
C LEU A 90 5.10 -8.44 -12.72
N LYS A 91 6.03 -9.37 -12.91
CA LYS A 91 7.45 -9.16 -12.63
C LYS A 91 7.94 -7.87 -13.30
N GLY A 92 8.62 -7.02 -12.53
CA GLY A 92 9.31 -5.88 -13.11
C GLY A 92 10.47 -6.31 -14.00
N VAL A 93 10.74 -5.56 -15.08
CA VAL A 93 11.87 -5.80 -16.01
C VAL A 93 13.19 -5.99 -15.26
N ASP A 94 13.37 -5.21 -14.19
CA ASP A 94 14.48 -5.34 -13.26
C ASP A 94 13.99 -5.59 -11.83
N GLN A 95 14.85 -6.17 -11.00
CA GLN A 95 14.60 -6.41 -9.57
C GLN A 95 14.90 -5.18 -8.70
N TYR A 96 15.32 -4.07 -9.29
CA TYR A 96 15.58 -2.87 -8.52
C TYR A 96 14.26 -2.23 -8.10
N TYR A 97 14.16 -1.81 -6.85
CA TYR A 97 13.05 -1.02 -6.37
C TYR A 97 13.52 0.36 -5.94
N ARG A 98 12.61 1.33 -6.06
CA ARG A 98 12.90 2.71 -5.69
C ARG A 98 12.83 2.82 -4.18
N VAL A 99 13.94 3.25 -3.57
CA VAL A 99 14.00 3.58 -2.14
C VAL A 99 13.63 5.06 -2.00
N SER A 100 14.41 5.97 -2.58
CA SER A 100 14.15 7.41 -2.47
C SER A 100 14.26 8.13 -3.81
N ARG A 101 13.41 9.12 -4.07
CA ARG A 101 13.64 10.13 -5.11
C ARG A 101 14.33 11.36 -4.53
N ARG A 102 15.29 11.90 -5.28
CA ARG A 102 15.97 13.17 -5.02
C ARG A 102 15.68 14.12 -6.18
N PHE A 103 15.52 15.40 -5.93
CA PHE A 103 15.47 16.40 -6.98
C PHE A 103 16.78 17.19 -6.98
N GLN A 104 17.59 16.97 -8.01
CA GLN A 104 18.85 17.67 -8.22
C GLN A 104 18.65 18.84 -9.19
N SER A 105 19.66 19.71 -9.32
CA SER A 105 19.64 20.86 -10.24
C SER A 105 19.41 20.46 -11.71
N ILE A 106 19.79 19.24 -12.10
CA ILE A 106 19.58 18.68 -13.45
C ILE A 106 18.27 17.89 -13.59
N GLY A 107 17.44 17.81 -12.54
CA GLY A 107 16.18 17.09 -12.53
C GLY A 107 16.08 16.01 -11.44
N PRO A 108 14.95 15.27 -11.40
CA PRO A 108 14.77 14.17 -10.45
C PRO A 108 15.75 13.02 -10.72
N SER A 109 16.54 12.64 -9.70
CA SER A 109 17.26 11.38 -9.64
C SER A 109 16.56 10.42 -8.67
N SER A 110 16.69 9.11 -8.88
CA SER A 110 16.12 8.10 -7.99
C SER A 110 17.21 7.17 -7.52
N ARG A 111 17.25 6.88 -6.22
CA ARG A 111 18.07 5.80 -5.68
C ARG A 111 17.28 4.51 -5.78
N PHE A 112 17.86 3.56 -6.49
CA PHE A 112 17.36 2.21 -6.63
C PHE A 112 18.26 1.24 -5.88
N VAL A 113 17.67 0.20 -5.30
CA VAL A 113 18.40 -0.82 -4.54
C VAL A 113 18.04 -2.19 -5.08
N GLN A 114 19.03 -3.09 -5.13
CA GLN A 114 18.90 -4.47 -5.63
C GLN A 114 18.77 -5.50 -4.51
N SER A 115 19.01 -5.15 -3.25
CA SER A 115 18.88 -6.08 -2.13
C SER A 115 17.44 -6.58 -2.08
N ILE A 116 17.20 -7.84 -2.42
CA ILE A 116 15.84 -8.36 -2.56
C ILE A 116 15.30 -8.59 -1.14
N PRO A 117 14.16 -7.98 -0.75
CA PRO A 117 13.53 -8.33 0.51
C PRO A 117 13.13 -9.81 0.50
N PRO A 118 13.27 -10.54 1.63
CA PRO A 118 12.94 -11.96 1.70
C PRO A 118 11.58 -12.26 1.08
N ASP A 119 11.54 -13.23 0.16
CA ASP A 119 10.34 -13.72 -0.53
C ASP A 119 9.40 -12.65 -1.13
N THR A 120 9.89 -11.44 -1.38
CA THR A 120 9.07 -10.32 -1.86
C THR A 120 9.41 -10.00 -3.32
N PRO A 121 8.63 -10.49 -4.29
CA PRO A 121 8.88 -10.16 -5.69
C PRO A 121 8.59 -8.68 -5.96
N VAL A 122 9.47 -8.07 -6.75
CA VAL A 122 9.31 -6.69 -7.22
C VAL A 122 8.52 -6.68 -8.53
N CYS A 123 7.51 -5.83 -8.56
CA CYS A 123 6.51 -5.76 -9.63
C CYS A 123 6.44 -4.33 -10.16
N SER A 124 6.32 -4.16 -11.48
CA SER A 124 6.06 -2.86 -12.10
C SER A 124 4.57 -2.56 -12.20
N GLU A 125 3.74 -3.60 -12.30
CA GLU A 125 2.32 -3.49 -12.62
C GLU A 125 1.49 -4.47 -11.80
N GLY A 126 0.22 -4.13 -11.59
CA GLY A 126 -0.76 -4.97 -10.93
C GLY A 126 -2.16 -4.75 -11.51
N TYR A 127 -2.92 -5.83 -11.61
CA TYR A 127 -4.28 -5.84 -12.16
C TYR A 127 -5.25 -6.55 -11.22
N GLU A 128 -6.44 -5.98 -11.05
CA GLU A 128 -7.56 -6.64 -10.41
C GLU A 128 -8.29 -7.52 -11.43
N TYR A 129 -8.35 -8.82 -11.14
CA TYR A 129 -9.04 -9.82 -11.94
C TYR A 129 -10.30 -10.29 -11.20
N ARG A 130 -11.44 -10.35 -11.89
CA ARG A 130 -12.71 -10.86 -11.37
C ARG A 130 -12.93 -12.30 -11.86
N ARG A 131 -13.14 -13.22 -10.92
CA ARG A 131 -13.27 -14.67 -11.19
C ARG A 131 -14.65 -15.07 -11.71
N THR A 132 -15.70 -14.30 -11.40
CA THR A 132 -17.10 -14.64 -11.71
C THR A 132 -17.82 -13.42 -12.31
N PRO A 133 -18.62 -13.56 -13.39
CA PRO A 133 -19.49 -12.49 -13.86
C PRO A 133 -20.64 -12.27 -12.87
N THR A 134 -20.94 -11.00 -12.57
CA THR A 134 -21.97 -10.64 -11.60
C THR A 134 -23.34 -10.35 -12.21
N LYS A 135 -23.43 -9.86 -13.46
CA LYS A 135 -24.70 -9.60 -14.20
C LYS A 135 -24.54 -9.65 -15.72
N ALA A 136 -25.64 -9.88 -16.44
CA ALA A 136 -25.71 -9.69 -17.89
C ALA A 136 -25.55 -8.19 -18.20
N GLY A 137 -24.43 -7.81 -18.83
CA GLY A 137 -24.07 -6.42 -19.16
C GLY A 137 -22.85 -5.86 -18.43
N ASP A 138 -22.31 -6.57 -17.43
CA ASP A 138 -20.98 -6.25 -16.90
C ASP A 138 -19.90 -6.57 -17.95
N LEU A 139 -18.74 -5.89 -17.89
CA LEU A 139 -17.54 -6.32 -18.63
C LEU A 139 -17.39 -7.85 -18.45
N PRO A 140 -17.12 -8.60 -19.54
CA PRO A 140 -17.05 -10.06 -19.45
C PRO A 140 -16.10 -10.45 -18.32
N ALA A 141 -16.35 -11.60 -17.67
CA ALA A 141 -15.61 -12.17 -16.53
C ALA A 141 -14.10 -12.45 -16.76
N LYS A 142 -13.46 -11.69 -17.65
CA LYS A 142 -12.22 -11.99 -18.33
C LYS A 142 -11.39 -10.75 -18.68
N LYS A 143 -11.72 -9.53 -18.19
CA LYS A 143 -10.84 -8.35 -18.34
C LYS A 143 -10.27 -7.95 -16.99
N ALA A 144 -8.95 -7.83 -16.92
CA ALA A 144 -8.25 -7.34 -15.74
C ALA A 144 -8.18 -5.80 -15.78
N ASP A 145 -8.33 -5.15 -14.63
CA ASP A 145 -8.35 -3.69 -14.49
C ASP A 145 -7.22 -3.22 -13.57
N GLN A 146 -6.41 -2.29 -14.06
CA GLN A 146 -5.29 -1.73 -13.31
C GLN A 146 -5.72 -0.70 -12.26
N SER A 147 -6.85 -0.02 -12.51
CA SER A 147 -7.27 1.19 -11.78
C SER A 147 -7.40 0.97 -10.27
N PRO A 148 -8.05 -0.10 -9.77
CA PRO A 148 -8.26 -0.27 -8.33
C PRO A 148 -6.97 -0.36 -7.52
N ILE A 149 -5.91 -0.94 -8.09
CA ILE A 149 -4.61 -1.09 -7.44
C ILE A 149 -3.84 0.23 -7.50
N PHE A 150 -3.82 0.90 -8.66
CA PHE A 150 -3.11 2.17 -8.83
C PHE A 150 -3.74 3.32 -8.04
N GLU A 151 -5.07 3.35 -7.92
CA GLU A 151 -5.77 4.31 -7.07
C GLU A 151 -5.44 4.11 -5.60
N ALA A 152 -5.49 2.85 -5.12
CA ALA A 152 -5.12 2.53 -3.74
C ALA A 152 -3.64 2.84 -3.45
N GLY A 153 -2.75 2.46 -4.37
CA GLY A 153 -1.33 2.77 -4.28
C GLY A 153 -1.06 4.27 -4.33
N GLY A 154 -1.77 5.02 -5.17
CA GLY A 154 -1.67 6.48 -5.24
C GLY A 154 -2.19 7.17 -3.98
N GLN A 155 -3.26 6.68 -3.37
CA GLN A 155 -3.76 7.18 -2.09
C GLN A 155 -2.71 6.99 -0.99
N LEU A 156 -2.20 5.77 -0.83
CA LEU A 156 -1.14 5.46 0.12
C LEU A 156 0.12 6.29 -0.14
N ALA A 157 0.59 6.38 -1.39
CA ALA A 157 1.80 7.12 -1.71
C ALA A 157 1.68 8.61 -1.39
N ASN A 158 0.51 9.22 -1.63
CA ASN A 158 0.30 10.62 -1.27
C ASN A 158 0.24 10.83 0.26
N ALA A 159 -0.48 9.96 0.99
CA ALA A 159 -0.52 10.02 2.45
C ALA A 159 0.87 9.80 3.06
N PHE A 160 1.63 8.84 2.51
CA PHE A 160 3.00 8.57 2.90
C PHE A 160 3.93 9.77 2.66
N LEU A 161 3.91 10.36 1.47
CA LEU A 161 4.76 11.50 1.15
C LEU A 161 4.41 12.74 1.97
N GLY A 162 3.12 12.97 2.26
CA GLY A 162 2.67 14.03 3.17
C GLY A 162 3.21 13.80 4.58
N PHE A 163 3.03 12.59 5.13
CA PHE A 163 3.55 12.25 6.45
C PHE A 163 5.07 12.44 6.56
N VAL A 164 5.83 11.94 5.56
CA VAL A 164 7.29 12.10 5.56
C VAL A 164 7.68 13.58 5.44
N HIS A 165 6.98 14.36 4.62
CA HIS A 165 7.21 15.80 4.51
C HIS A 165 7.01 16.50 5.87
N ASP A 166 5.86 16.29 6.51
CA ASP A 166 5.55 16.86 7.82
C ASP A 166 6.58 16.47 8.87
N ARG A 167 6.99 15.19 8.86
CA ARG A 167 7.98 14.65 9.79
C ARG A 167 9.37 15.25 9.57
N VAL A 168 9.79 15.44 8.32
CA VAL A 168 11.06 16.12 7.98
C VAL A 168 11.03 17.56 8.50
N GLU A 169 9.94 18.30 8.28
CA GLU A 169 9.84 19.69 8.73
C GLU A 169 9.82 19.81 10.27
N GLN A 170 9.15 18.89 10.97
CA GLN A 170 9.21 18.81 12.43
C GLN A 170 10.63 18.53 12.92
N LEU A 171 11.34 17.61 12.27
CA LEU A 171 12.68 17.20 12.69
C LEU A 171 13.71 18.31 12.46
N LYS A 172 13.60 19.10 11.39
CA LYS A 172 14.43 20.31 11.17
C LYS A 172 14.30 21.34 12.29
N GLN A 173 13.13 21.45 12.90
CA GLN A 173 12.89 22.37 14.02
C GLN A 173 13.38 21.80 15.35
N SER A 174 13.50 20.48 15.45
CA SER A 174 13.97 19.80 16.66
C SER A 174 15.51 19.74 16.71
N GLN A 175 16.13 20.01 17.86
CA GLN A 175 17.56 19.79 18.08
C GLN A 175 17.90 18.30 18.29
N LEU A 176 17.26 17.39 17.55
CA LEU A 176 17.50 15.96 17.70
C LEU A 176 18.93 15.60 17.28
N ASP A 177 19.48 14.57 17.94
CA ASP A 177 20.83 14.08 17.67
C ASP A 177 20.97 13.65 16.20
N ARG A 178 22.08 14.04 15.58
CA ARG A 178 22.46 13.75 14.18
C ARG A 178 22.75 12.26 13.91
N THR A 179 22.53 11.39 14.90
CA THR A 179 22.71 9.94 14.83
C THR A 179 21.40 9.15 14.78
N PHE A 180 20.26 9.81 15.00
CA PHE A 180 18.96 9.15 15.06
C PHE A 180 18.43 8.84 13.65
N ILE A 181 18.29 7.55 13.31
CA ILE A 181 17.80 7.11 11.99
C ILE A 181 16.37 6.55 12.09
N GLU A 182 15.41 7.14 11.37
CA GLU A 182 14.06 6.62 11.17
C GLU A 182 13.88 6.03 9.77
N TYR A 183 13.24 4.87 9.69
CA TYR A 183 12.90 4.18 8.46
C TYR A 183 11.41 4.31 8.17
N TYR A 184 11.01 4.68 6.96
CA TYR A 184 9.61 4.85 6.60
C TYR A 184 9.19 3.87 5.52
N VAL A 185 8.14 3.08 5.79
CA VAL A 185 7.72 1.98 4.92
C VAL A 185 6.21 2.07 4.65
N PRO A 186 5.79 2.30 3.38
CA PRO A 186 4.38 2.33 3.02
C PRO A 186 3.85 0.91 2.78
N LEU A 187 2.76 0.55 3.48
CA LEU A 187 2.11 -0.75 3.40
C LEU A 187 0.66 -0.61 2.91
N LEU A 188 0.33 -1.28 1.81
CA LEU A 188 -1.05 -1.50 1.37
C LEU A 188 -1.49 -2.90 1.82
N VAL A 189 -2.32 -2.97 2.86
CA VAL A 189 -2.81 -4.23 3.41
C VAL A 189 -4.18 -4.57 2.82
N THR A 190 -4.33 -5.76 2.26
CA THR A 190 -5.56 -6.17 1.58
C THR A 190 -5.99 -7.59 1.94
N ASN A 191 -7.28 -7.90 1.84
CA ASN A 191 -7.78 -9.27 1.90
C ASN A 191 -7.73 -10.00 0.54
N ALA A 192 -7.27 -9.35 -0.53
CA ALA A 192 -7.12 -9.98 -1.84
C ALA A 192 -6.05 -11.08 -1.84
N ARG A 193 -6.30 -12.17 -2.57
CA ARG A 193 -5.22 -13.10 -2.95
C ARG A 193 -4.30 -12.41 -3.95
N LEU A 194 -3.00 -12.50 -3.71
CA LEU A 194 -1.97 -11.87 -4.52
C LEU A 194 -1.30 -12.95 -5.38
N PHE A 195 -1.45 -12.85 -6.68
CA PHE A 195 -0.76 -13.72 -7.63
C PHE A 195 0.35 -12.96 -8.32
N PHE A 196 1.45 -13.64 -8.56
CA PHE A 196 2.61 -13.12 -9.25
C PHE A 196 2.85 -13.94 -10.51
N ILE A 197 3.08 -13.24 -11.63
CA ILE A 197 3.45 -13.83 -12.91
C ILE A 197 4.89 -13.42 -13.21
N ASN A 198 5.72 -14.42 -13.46
CA ASN A 198 7.03 -14.20 -14.05
C ASN A 198 6.88 -13.94 -15.55
N ALA A 199 6.87 -12.66 -15.95
CA ALA A 199 6.63 -12.25 -17.33
C ALA A 199 7.62 -12.87 -18.33
N ASP A 200 8.85 -13.17 -17.91
CA ASP A 200 9.86 -13.82 -18.74
C ASP A 200 9.46 -15.24 -19.20
N GLN A 201 8.46 -15.83 -18.54
CA GLN A 201 7.93 -17.18 -18.86
C GLN A 201 6.67 -17.13 -19.71
N VAL A 202 6.19 -15.93 -20.06
CA VAL A 202 4.98 -15.71 -20.86
C VAL A 202 5.36 -15.57 -22.32
N GLN A 203 4.79 -16.40 -23.19
CA GLN A 203 4.98 -16.27 -24.62
C GLN A 203 3.97 -15.27 -25.18
N LEU A 204 4.47 -14.23 -25.86
CA LEU A 204 3.69 -13.21 -26.53
C LEU A 204 3.84 -13.38 -28.03
N ASN A 205 2.73 -13.48 -28.75
CA ASN A 205 2.75 -13.31 -30.20
C ASN A 205 2.87 -11.81 -30.50
N LEU A 206 3.97 -11.39 -31.13
CA LEU A 206 4.24 -9.98 -31.42
C LEU A 206 3.37 -9.41 -32.55
N ASP A 207 2.85 -10.26 -33.44
CA ASP A 207 1.97 -9.84 -34.52
C ASP A 207 0.55 -9.55 -34.01
N THR A 208 0.07 -10.34 -33.04
CA THR A 208 -1.29 -10.20 -32.48
C THR A 208 -1.35 -9.47 -31.14
N GLY A 209 -0.21 -9.38 -30.43
CA GLY A 209 -0.16 -8.90 -29.04
C GLY A 209 -0.82 -9.85 -28.03
N GLU A 210 -1.14 -11.08 -28.42
CA GLU A 210 -1.82 -12.06 -27.56
C GLU A 210 -0.84 -12.96 -26.82
N VAL A 211 -1.17 -13.26 -25.57
CA VAL A 211 -0.45 -14.26 -24.76
C VAL A 211 -0.82 -15.66 -25.25
N THR A 212 0.17 -16.42 -25.72
CA THR A 212 -0.02 -17.73 -26.37
C THR A 212 0.17 -18.92 -25.43
N SER A 213 0.71 -18.70 -24.23
CA SER A 213 0.86 -19.73 -23.20
C SER A 213 0.21 -19.29 -21.88
N ALA A 214 -0.37 -20.25 -21.15
CA ALA A 214 -0.91 -19.98 -19.83
C ALA A 214 0.23 -19.57 -18.88
N PRO A 215 0.20 -18.35 -18.29
CA PRO A 215 1.25 -17.92 -17.38
C PRO A 215 1.21 -18.76 -16.10
N GLY A 216 2.38 -19.12 -15.57
CA GLY A 216 2.48 -19.70 -14.23
C GLY A 216 2.06 -18.68 -13.18
N LEU A 217 0.97 -18.95 -12.46
CA LEU A 217 0.49 -18.12 -11.36
C LEU A 217 1.08 -18.60 -10.03
N LEU A 218 1.90 -17.75 -9.40
CA LEU A 218 2.45 -18.01 -8.07
C LEU A 218 1.71 -17.17 -7.05
N GLU A 219 1.01 -17.79 -6.10
CA GLU A 219 0.42 -17.04 -4.98
C GLU A 219 1.54 -16.57 -4.04
N LYS A 220 1.47 -15.31 -3.63
CA LYS A 220 2.47 -14.66 -2.77
C LYS A 220 1.81 -14.03 -1.54
N PRO A 221 2.46 -14.09 -0.37
CA PRO A 221 1.95 -13.44 0.84
C PRO A 221 2.01 -11.91 0.73
N HIS A 222 2.98 -11.40 -0.02
CA HIS A 222 3.21 -10.00 -0.28
C HIS A 222 4.00 -9.80 -1.59
N VAL A 223 3.87 -8.63 -2.18
CA VAL A 223 4.66 -8.16 -3.32
C VAL A 223 5.11 -6.72 -3.09
N MET A 224 6.11 -6.26 -3.82
CA MET A 224 6.51 -4.86 -3.84
C MET A 224 6.15 -4.23 -5.18
N LEU A 225 5.30 -3.21 -5.17
CA LEU A 225 4.89 -2.48 -6.37
C LEU A 225 5.72 -1.20 -6.54
N LYS A 226 6.35 -1.04 -7.71
CA LYS A 226 7.03 0.19 -8.13
C LYS A 226 5.99 1.27 -8.48
N GLN A 227 5.37 1.87 -7.47
CA GLN A 227 4.38 2.93 -7.71
C GLN A 227 5.06 4.24 -8.11
N PRO A 228 4.69 4.85 -9.26
CA PRO A 228 5.13 6.20 -9.58
C PRO A 228 4.30 7.21 -8.79
N ALA A 229 4.84 7.74 -7.69
CA ALA A 229 4.29 8.94 -7.06
C ALA A 229 4.90 10.19 -7.70
N ALA A 230 4.11 11.04 -8.33
CA ALA A 230 4.61 12.30 -8.90
C ALA A 230 4.75 13.36 -7.79
N SER A 231 5.75 14.23 -7.92
CA SER A 231 5.79 15.44 -7.09
C SER A 231 4.76 16.44 -7.62
N PRO A 232 3.94 17.03 -6.75
CA PRO A 232 3.06 18.12 -7.13
C PRO A 232 3.86 19.29 -7.72
N LYS A 233 3.37 19.90 -8.80
CA LYS A 233 3.98 21.10 -9.37
C LYS A 233 3.91 22.24 -8.36
N ASN A 234 4.99 23.03 -8.23
CA ASN A 234 5.08 24.21 -7.37
C ASN A 234 4.88 23.95 -5.86
N PHE A 235 5.03 22.70 -5.40
CA PHE A 235 5.03 22.38 -3.97
C PHE A 235 6.47 22.30 -3.44
N PRO A 236 6.79 22.85 -2.25
CA PRO A 236 8.11 22.73 -1.63
C PRO A 236 8.33 21.28 -1.16
N ASP A 237 8.69 20.41 -2.10
CA ASP A 237 8.92 19.00 -1.87
C ASP A 237 10.22 18.82 -1.08
N PHE A 238 10.16 18.16 0.08
CA PHE A 238 11.30 17.91 0.96
C PHE A 238 12.48 17.25 0.24
N ARG A 239 12.20 16.49 -0.82
CA ARG A 239 13.20 15.82 -1.69
C ARG A 239 14.04 16.77 -2.55
N THR A 240 13.68 18.06 -2.61
CA THR A 240 14.46 19.11 -3.30
C THR A 240 15.53 19.72 -2.40
N SER A 241 15.39 19.57 -1.08
CA SER A 241 16.32 20.17 -0.13
C SER A 241 17.56 19.26 0.00
N ILE A 242 18.69 19.72 -0.54
CA ILE A 242 20.01 19.10 -0.36
C ILE A 242 20.45 19.41 1.08
N VAL A 243 19.77 18.88 2.09
CA VAL A 243 20.19 19.10 3.48
C VAL A 243 20.91 17.85 3.95
N SER A 244 22.13 18.06 4.41
CA SER A 244 23.07 17.16 5.09
C SER A 244 22.50 16.30 6.24
N GLU A 245 21.19 16.40 6.51
CA GLU A 245 20.38 15.55 7.39
C GLU A 245 20.09 14.15 6.79
N GLU A 246 20.58 13.88 5.58
CA GLU A 246 20.47 12.60 4.83
C GLU A 246 20.89 11.34 5.61
N ARG A 247 21.51 11.45 6.79
CA ARG A 247 21.90 10.29 7.61
C ARG A 247 20.77 9.76 8.49
N ASN A 248 19.76 10.58 8.78
CA ASN A 248 18.80 10.32 9.84
C ASN A 248 17.46 9.76 9.36
N GLN A 249 17.23 9.65 8.05
CA GLN A 249 15.95 9.17 7.54
C GLN A 249 16.11 8.39 6.23
N LYS A 250 15.53 7.18 6.19
CA LYS A 250 15.43 6.39 4.97
C LYS A 250 13.98 6.02 4.71
N PHE A 251 13.46 6.36 3.53
CA PHE A 251 12.08 6.03 3.16
C PHE A 251 12.09 5.10 1.94
N HIS A 252 11.09 4.22 1.87
CA HIS A 252 10.85 3.33 0.73
C HIS A 252 9.69 3.88 -0.11
N GLU A 253 9.94 4.40 -1.30
CA GLU A 253 8.86 4.89 -2.19
C GLU A 253 8.13 3.76 -2.93
N SER A 254 8.70 2.55 -2.98
CA SER A 254 8.00 1.37 -3.49
C SER A 254 7.06 0.82 -2.42
N LEU A 255 5.85 0.42 -2.83
CA LEU A 255 4.78 0.05 -1.92
C LEU A 255 4.82 -1.45 -1.64
N TYR A 256 4.82 -1.85 -0.37
CA TYR A 256 4.54 -3.24 -0.02
C TYR A 256 3.04 -3.48 -0.09
N ILE A 257 2.62 -4.45 -0.89
CA ILE A 257 1.23 -4.91 -0.94
C ILE A 257 1.17 -6.26 -0.25
N ILE A 258 0.41 -6.35 0.83
CA ILE A 258 0.45 -7.48 1.77
C ILE A 258 -0.95 -8.07 1.91
N ASN A 259 -1.06 -9.39 1.79
CA ASN A 259 -2.27 -10.07 2.21
C ASN A 259 -2.41 -10.00 3.73
N ALA A 260 -3.56 -9.55 4.22
CA ALA A 260 -3.80 -9.35 5.65
C ALA A 260 -3.57 -10.60 6.50
N LYS A 261 -3.80 -11.80 5.97
CA LYS A 261 -3.51 -13.07 6.67
C LYS A 261 -2.02 -13.29 6.91
N SER A 262 -1.17 -12.71 6.07
CA SER A 262 0.29 -12.84 6.13
C SER A 262 0.96 -11.66 6.84
N LEU A 263 0.19 -10.67 7.33
CA LEU A 263 0.74 -9.46 7.94
C LEU A 263 1.58 -9.76 9.19
N GLY A 264 1.16 -10.71 10.02
CA GLY A 264 1.95 -11.12 11.19
C GLY A 264 3.33 -11.67 10.80
N ALA A 265 3.40 -12.49 9.74
CA ALA A 265 4.66 -13.02 9.22
C ALA A 265 5.53 -11.92 8.57
N PHE A 266 4.92 -10.94 7.92
CA PHE A 266 5.65 -9.77 7.39
C PHE A 266 6.37 -8.98 8.50
N PHE A 267 5.80 -8.92 9.71
CA PHE A 267 6.44 -8.28 10.86
C PHE A 267 7.46 -9.15 11.60
N ALA A 268 7.78 -10.34 11.07
CA ALA A 268 8.85 -11.17 11.62
C ALA A 268 10.17 -10.40 11.71
N GLU A 269 10.96 -10.72 12.72
CA GLU A 269 12.18 -9.99 13.07
C GLU A 269 13.17 -9.89 11.91
N GLU A 270 13.33 -10.97 11.12
CA GLU A 270 14.20 -11.00 9.95
C GLU A 270 13.82 -9.91 8.93
N HIS A 271 12.53 -9.81 8.61
CA HIS A 271 12.04 -8.83 7.64
C HIS A 271 12.19 -7.40 8.18
N ARG A 272 11.91 -7.17 9.47
CA ARG A 272 12.10 -5.85 10.10
C ARG A 272 13.56 -5.43 10.11
N LYS A 273 14.50 -6.34 10.42
CA LYS A 273 15.94 -6.07 10.35
C LYS A 273 16.38 -5.74 8.92
N PHE A 274 15.86 -6.45 7.92
CA PHE A 274 16.13 -6.14 6.53
C PHE A 274 15.68 -4.71 6.17
N LEU A 275 14.45 -4.33 6.53
CA LEU A 275 13.92 -2.99 6.26
C LEU A 275 14.75 -1.88 6.94
N ALA A 276 15.30 -2.14 8.12
CA ALA A 276 16.17 -1.20 8.83
C ALA A 276 17.63 -1.18 8.35
N THR A 277 17.96 -1.89 7.26
CA THR A 277 19.31 -1.89 6.68
C THR A 277 19.34 -1.51 5.20
N ALA A 278 18.22 -1.71 4.49
CA ALA A 278 18.00 -1.26 3.11
C ALA A 278 18.14 0.27 2.92
#